data_AF-A0A2N3F8Q2-F1
#
_entry.id   AF-A0A2N3F8Q2-F1
#
_cell.length_a   1.000
_cell.length_b   1.000
_cell.length_c   1.000
_cell.angle_alpha   90.00
_cell.angle_beta   90.00
_cell.angle_gamma   90.00
#
_symmetry.space_group_name_H-M   'P 1'
#
loop_
_entity.id
_entity.type
_entity.pdbx_description
1 polymer ?
#
loop_
_entity_poly.entity_id
_entity_poly.type
_entity_poly.pdbx_seq_one_letter_code
_entity_poly.pdbx_strand_id
1 'polypeptide(L)'
;ESALVHGVVAHDRSSAVFAYVQQSTTAGTRPAAFRVPGLDASGIYRVSTQSFGGAGTVQRRGPAWLDGIEVSGAVLASVGLRPPILWPEQAILVVVQRV
;
A
#
# COMPACT_ATOMS: atom_id res chain seq x y z
N GLU A 1 16.97 -5.10 0.53
CA GLU A 1 15.59 -5.05 0.02
C GLU A 1 15.54 -4.19 -1.23
N SER A 2 14.64 -4.46 -2.18
CA SER A 2 14.50 -3.64 -3.39
C SER A 2 13.45 -2.54 -3.29
N ALA A 3 12.62 -2.57 -2.23
CA ALA A 3 11.57 -1.60 -1.99
C ALA A 3 11.63 -1.04 -0.57
N LEU A 4 11.29 0.25 -0.42
CA LEU A 4 11.15 0.97 0.83
C LEU A 4 9.67 1.23 1.09
N VAL A 5 9.22 1.00 2.34
CA VAL A 5 7.89 1.35 2.79
C VAL A 5 8.00 2.33 3.95
N HIS A 6 7.37 3.49 3.82
CA HIS A 6 7.36 4.51 4.85
C HIS A 6 5.97 5.12 4.95
N GLY A 7 5.52 5.46 6.16
CA GLY A 7 4.19 6.02 6.32
C GLY A 7 3.95 6.62 7.68
N VAL A 8 2.85 7.35 7.75
CA VAL A 8 2.37 8.02 8.97
C VAL A 8 0.92 7.64 9.21
N VAL A 9 0.54 7.62 10.48
CA VAL A 9 -0.82 7.33 10.95
C VAL A 9 -1.29 8.51 11.77
N ALA A 10 -2.53 8.94 11.57
CA ALA A 10 -3.13 9.99 12.36
C ALA A 10 -3.21 9.58 13.85
N HIS A 11 -3.08 10.56 14.75
CA HIS A 11 -3.05 10.29 16.20
C HIS A 11 -4.34 9.65 16.73
N ASP A 12 -5.48 10.01 16.15
CA ASP A 12 -6.80 9.44 16.42
C ASP A 12 -7.01 8.05 15.77
N ARG A 13 -6.00 7.57 15.03
CA ARG A 13 -5.99 6.30 14.29
C ARG A 13 -7.06 6.20 13.20
N SER A 14 -7.64 7.33 12.75
CA SER A 14 -8.70 7.36 11.75
C SER A 14 -8.20 7.30 10.31
N SER A 15 -6.92 7.58 10.08
CA SER A 15 -6.34 7.61 8.73
C SER A 15 -4.85 7.36 8.73
N ALA A 16 -4.33 7.00 7.55
CA ALA A 16 -2.91 6.82 7.32
C ALA A 16 -2.52 7.13 5.88
N VAL A 17 -1.25 7.52 5.67
CA VAL A 17 -0.65 7.68 4.35
C VAL A 17 0.68 6.95 4.33
N PHE A 18 0.85 6.04 3.37
CA PHE A 18 2.05 5.23 3.20
C PHE A 18 2.58 5.38 1.77
N ALA A 19 3.89 5.52 1.62
CA ALA A 19 4.61 5.41 0.37
C ALA A 19 5.19 4.00 0.23
N TYR A 20 4.94 3.37 -0.91
CA TYR A 20 5.67 2.19 -1.36
C TYR A 20 6.58 2.61 -2.52
N VAL A 21 7.90 2.51 -2.32
CA VAL A 21 8.92 2.99 -3.26
C VAL A 21 9.75 1.81 -3.73
N GLN A 22 9.67 1.49 -5.03
CA GLN A 22 10.54 0.49 -5.64
C GLN A 22 11.87 1.16 -6.00
N GLN A 23 12.93 0.88 -5.23
CA GLN A 23 14.24 1.53 -5.41
C GLN A 23 15.09 0.82 -6.47
N SER A 24 14.93 -0.48 -6.62
CA SER A 24 15.65 -1.30 -7.62
C SER A 24 14.74 -2.39 -8.18
N THR A 25 15.23 -3.17 -9.14
CA THR A 25 14.44 -4.26 -9.74
C THR A 25 13.91 -5.23 -8.69
N THR A 26 12.62 -5.51 -8.75
CA THR A 26 11.99 -6.49 -7.86
C THR A 26 12.51 -7.90 -8.18
N ALA A 27 12.80 -8.69 -7.13
CA ALA A 27 13.46 -10.00 -7.28
C ALA A 27 12.56 -11.11 -7.87
N GLY A 28 11.25 -10.89 -8.00
CA GLY A 28 10.33 -11.91 -8.52
C GLY A 28 8.93 -11.38 -8.82
N THR A 29 8.07 -12.25 -9.33
CA THR A 29 6.72 -11.88 -9.81
C THR A 29 5.66 -11.77 -8.70
N ARG A 30 6.05 -11.96 -7.44
CA ARG A 30 5.15 -11.88 -6.28
C ARG A 30 5.82 -11.13 -5.13
N PRO A 31 5.78 -9.78 -5.14
CA PRO A 31 6.27 -8.99 -4.03
C PRO A 31 5.60 -9.37 -2.71
N ALA A 32 6.36 -9.29 -1.61
CA ALA A 32 5.81 -9.46 -0.27
C ALA A 32 4.79 -8.36 0.04
N ALA A 33 3.79 -8.68 0.86
CA ALA A 33 2.83 -7.68 1.33
C ALA A 33 3.51 -6.72 2.31
N PHE A 34 3.15 -5.44 2.24
CA PHE A 34 3.53 -4.46 3.25
C PHE A 34 2.35 -4.22 4.21
N ARG A 35 2.66 -4.01 5.48
CA ARG A 35 1.67 -3.83 6.54
C ARG A 35 1.44 -2.35 6.81
N VAL A 36 0.24 -2.03 7.29
CA VAL A 36 -0.16 -0.69 7.74
C VAL A 36 -0.57 -0.80 9.22
N PRO A 37 0.40 -0.85 10.15
CA PRO A 37 0.11 -0.92 11.59
C PRO A 37 -0.32 0.45 12.14
N GLY A 38 -0.87 0.47 13.36
CA GLY A 38 -1.16 1.71 14.10
C GLY A 38 -2.59 2.26 13.95
N LEU A 39 -3.37 1.75 13.00
CA LEU A 39 -4.80 2.01 12.89
C LEU A 39 -5.59 1.31 14.02
N ASP A 40 -6.81 1.78 14.31
CA ASP A 40 -7.73 1.04 15.19
C ASP A 40 -8.11 -0.29 14.51
N ALA A 41 -7.77 -1.41 15.17
CA ALA A 41 -7.97 -2.77 14.67
C ALA A 41 -9.44 -3.09 14.35
N SER A 42 -10.37 -2.50 15.09
CA SER A 42 -11.81 -2.70 14.93
C SER A 42 -12.44 -1.79 13.86
N GLY A 43 -11.72 -0.75 13.41
CA GLY A 43 -12.19 0.17 12.38
C GLY A 43 -12.20 -0.46 10.99
N ILE A 44 -13.16 -0.05 10.16
CA ILE A 44 -13.17 -0.32 8.71
C ILE A 44 -12.59 0.89 8.00
N TYR A 45 -11.68 0.64 7.05
CA TYR A 45 -11.02 1.68 6.31
C TYR A 45 -11.15 1.45 4.82
N ARG A 46 -11.43 2.54 4.09
CA ARG A 46 -11.29 2.60 2.65
C ARG A 46 -9.82 2.86 2.31
N VAL A 47 -9.26 1.95 1.52
CA VAL A 47 -7.91 2.06 0.96
C VAL A 47 -8.03 2.54 -0.46
N SER A 48 -7.19 3.49 -0.84
CA SER A 48 -7.04 3.99 -2.21
C SER A 48 -5.57 4.23 -2.53
N THR A 49 -5.27 4.42 -3.82
CA THR A 49 -3.92 4.76 -4.26
C THR A 49 -3.88 6.10 -4.96
N GLN A 50 -2.75 6.79 -4.83
CA GLN A 50 -2.39 7.94 -5.65
C GLN A 50 -1.05 7.65 -6.31
N SER A 51 -0.96 7.92 -7.62
CA SER A 51 0.27 7.74 -8.38
C SER A 51 1.03 9.05 -8.53
N PHE A 52 2.36 9.00 -8.51
CA PHE A 52 3.22 10.14 -8.84
C PHE A 52 3.37 10.31 -10.36
N GLY A 53 2.26 10.48 -11.07
CA GLY A 53 2.27 10.66 -12.53
C GLY A 53 2.29 9.37 -13.34
N GLY A 54 1.52 8.35 -12.93
CA GLY A 54 1.34 7.12 -13.70
C GLY A 54 2.50 6.13 -13.54
N ALA A 55 2.80 5.77 -12.29
CA ALA A 55 3.90 4.87 -11.95
C ALA A 55 3.89 3.60 -12.82
N GLY A 56 4.99 3.37 -13.53
CA GLY A 56 5.11 2.26 -14.47
C GLY A 56 5.06 0.90 -13.77
N THR A 57 4.33 -0.05 -14.35
CA THR A 57 4.23 -1.43 -13.83
C THR A 57 4.60 -2.45 -14.89
N VAL A 58 5.18 -3.58 -14.46
CA VAL A 58 5.52 -4.71 -15.36
C VAL A 58 4.30 -5.56 -15.71
N GLN A 59 3.32 -5.62 -14.81
CA GLN A 59 2.16 -6.53 -14.92
C GLN A 59 1.04 -5.95 -15.79
N ARG A 60 0.30 -6.83 -16.48
CA ARG A 60 -0.88 -6.46 -17.27
C ARG A 60 -2.10 -6.06 -16.41
N ARG A 61 -2.25 -6.68 -15.24
CA ARG A 61 -3.26 -6.33 -14.24
C ARG A 61 -2.64 -6.30 -12.87
N GLY A 62 -2.89 -5.22 -12.14
CA GLY A 62 -2.44 -5.06 -10.77
C GLY A 62 -3.30 -5.82 -9.75
N PRO A 63 -2.91 -5.78 -8.48
CA PRO A 63 -3.76 -6.20 -7.38
C PRO A 63 -5.12 -5.49 -7.42
N ALA A 64 -6.21 -6.23 -7.21
CA ALA A 64 -7.57 -5.68 -7.27
C ALA A 64 -7.80 -4.52 -6.29
N TRP A 65 -7.02 -4.45 -5.21
CA TRP A 65 -7.19 -3.39 -4.22
C TRP A 65 -6.78 -2.00 -4.70
N LEU A 66 -6.03 -1.90 -5.82
CA LEU A 66 -5.65 -0.62 -6.41
C LEU A 66 -6.87 0.20 -6.85
N ASP A 67 -7.97 -0.47 -7.21
CA ASP A 67 -9.26 0.15 -7.56
C ASP A 67 -10.06 0.60 -6.31
N GLY A 68 -9.53 0.31 -5.12
CA GLY A 68 -10.07 0.64 -3.82
C GLY A 68 -10.79 -0.52 -3.13
N ILE A 69 -10.55 -0.68 -1.82
CA ILE A 69 -11.20 -1.71 -0.98
C ILE A 69 -11.60 -1.13 0.36
N GLU A 70 -12.55 -1.80 1.01
CA GLU A 70 -12.81 -1.60 2.43
C GLU A 70 -12.32 -2.83 3.21
N VAL A 71 -11.54 -2.59 4.25
CA VAL A 71 -10.90 -3.65 5.03
C VAL A 71 -10.64 -3.17 6.46
N SER A 72 -10.60 -4.11 7.41
CA SER A 72 -10.37 -3.76 8.81
C SER A 72 -8.92 -3.36 9.08
N GLY A 73 -8.73 -2.51 10.10
CA GLY A 73 -7.40 -2.15 10.60
C GLY A 73 -6.58 -3.37 11.04
N ALA A 74 -7.25 -4.41 11.59
CA ALA A 74 -6.59 -5.66 11.98
C ALA A 74 -5.96 -6.40 10.79
N VAL A 75 -6.66 -6.47 9.66
CA VAL A 75 -6.15 -7.12 8.43
C VAL A 75 -5.01 -6.30 7.84
N LEU A 76 -5.13 -4.97 7.82
CA LEU A 76 -4.06 -4.08 7.37
C LEU A 76 -2.78 -4.21 8.19
N ALA A 77 -2.89 -4.40 9.51
CA ALA A 77 -1.75 -4.56 10.40
C ALA A 77 -1.11 -5.97 10.32
N SER A 78 -1.90 -7.03 10.16
CA SER A 78 -1.41 -8.42 10.24
C SER A 78 -1.09 -9.04 8.87
N VAL A 79 -1.99 -8.89 7.90
CA VAL A 79 -1.89 -9.45 6.55
C VAL A 79 -1.23 -8.46 5.60
N GLY A 80 -1.66 -7.19 5.63
CA GLY A 80 -1.14 -6.13 4.78
C GLY A 80 -1.66 -6.15 3.33
N LEU A 81 -1.04 -5.32 2.50
CA LEU A 81 -1.39 -5.12 1.09
C LEU A 81 -0.24 -5.59 0.20
N ARG A 82 -0.54 -6.42 -0.80
CA ARG A 82 0.46 -6.79 -1.81
C ARG A 82 0.64 -5.64 -2.80
N PRO A 83 1.84 -5.08 -2.95
CA PRO A 83 2.07 -3.97 -3.86
C PRO A 83 2.02 -4.42 -5.33
N PRO A 84 1.80 -3.49 -6.27
CA PRO A 84 2.04 -3.76 -7.67
C PRO A 84 3.53 -4.01 -7.95
N ILE A 85 3.83 -4.71 -9.07
CA ILE A 85 5.20 -4.87 -9.57
C ILE A 85 5.57 -3.60 -10.33
N LEU A 86 6.08 -2.62 -9.58
CA LEU A 86 6.56 -1.34 -10.12
C LEU A 86 7.88 -1.53 -10.88
N TRP A 87 8.14 -0.64 -11.84
CA TRP A 87 9.50 -0.45 -12.35
C TRP A 87 10.44 0.09 -11.26
N PRO A 88 11.76 -0.08 -11.40
CA PRO A 88 12.72 0.63 -10.56
C PRO A 88 12.46 2.13 -10.58
N GLU A 89 12.76 2.79 -9.45
CA GLU A 89 12.63 4.24 -9.26
C GLU A 89 11.20 4.77 -9.42
N GLN A 90 10.20 3.91 -9.14
CA GLN A 90 8.78 4.28 -9.13
C GLN A 90 8.19 4.14 -7.74
N ALA A 91 7.10 4.87 -7.48
CA ALA A 91 6.41 4.82 -6.20
C ALA A 91 4.90 4.98 -6.37
N ILE A 92 4.17 4.50 -5.36
CA ILE A 92 2.75 4.82 -5.16
C ILE A 92 2.53 5.32 -3.73
N LEU A 93 1.54 6.20 -3.56
CA LEU A 93 0.97 6.51 -2.26
C LEU A 93 -0.26 5.65 -2.04
N VAL A 94 -0.39 5.19 -0.81
CA VAL A 94 -1.54 4.44 -0.31
C VAL A 94 -2.17 5.28 0.78
N VAL A 95 -3.42 5.67 0.53
CA VAL A 95 -4.20 6.51 1.45
C VAL A 95 -5.27 5.63 2.06
N VAL A 96 -5.32 5.64 3.39
CA VAL A 96 -6.25 4.84 4.18
C VAL A 96 -7.08 5.79 5.03
N GLN A 97 -8.40 5.69 4.93
CA GLN A 97 -9.33 6.55 5.66
C GLN A 97 -10.44 5.70 6.27
N ARG A 98 -10.78 5.95 7.53
CA ARG A 98 -11.91 5.30 8.18
C ARG A 98 -13.19 5.66 7.44
N VAL A 99 -14.04 4.65 7.22
CA VAL A 99 -15.38 4.80 6.62
C VAL A 99 -16.33 5.42 7.65
#